data_AF-A0A7H8L595-F1
#
_entry.id   AF-A0A7H8L595-F1
#
_cell.length_a   1.000
_cell.length_b   1.000
_cell.length_c   1.000
_cell.angle_alpha   90.00
_cell.angle_beta   90.00
_cell.angle_gamma   90.00
#
_symmetry.space_group_name_H-M   'P 1'
#
loop_
_entity.id
_entity.type
_entity.pdbx_description
1 polymer ?
#
loop_
_entity_poly.entity_id
_entity_poly.type
_entity_poly.pdbx_seq_one_letter_code
_entity_poly.pdbx_strand_id
1 'polypeptide(L)'
;MDSSPEDGQAFEPLEPASGPGRKERGRADLRRTAERYLSEPAEGVTTRHAFSFSGHYDPKNTSFGALLACNEETIAPGAGYEAHRHSETEIVTWIVSGALAHRDDAGHASVLRRGTVQVQSTGTGISHTERNPGGATEPVTFVQMWLQPDEYGSAPGVGLRTVPDGDGLTLLASGRPDGRALRLRRSDAALWLVRAPAWMPLPELPAAPYRYVHVVAGSVGYRTVPGPQGGGRSAAAGDSVRITGDAFADPTAGEDGVELLLWEMHTPVQYG
;
A
#
# COMPACT_ATOMS: atom_id res chain seq x y z
N MET A 1 -31.00 63.28 -2.78
CA MET A 1 -29.58 63.21 -3.13
C MET A 1 -29.23 61.73 -3.13
N ASP A 2 -28.74 61.32 -4.28
CA ASP A 2 -28.43 59.96 -4.71
C ASP A 2 -27.30 59.35 -3.86
N SER A 3 -27.46 58.09 -3.44
CA SER A 3 -26.38 57.32 -2.80
C SER A 3 -26.32 55.95 -3.47
N SER A 4 -25.66 55.93 -4.62
CA SER A 4 -25.16 54.72 -5.27
C SER A 4 -24.10 54.03 -4.38
N PRO A 5 -24.02 52.69 -4.35
CA PRO A 5 -22.99 51.97 -3.62
C PRO A 5 -21.65 52.04 -4.36
N GLU A 6 -20.57 52.33 -3.64
CA GLU A 6 -19.20 52.31 -4.14
C GLU A 6 -18.79 50.91 -4.61
N ASP A 7 -18.14 50.87 -5.77
CA ASP A 7 -17.66 49.70 -6.49
C ASP A 7 -16.81 48.77 -5.60
N GLY A 8 -17.21 47.50 -5.56
CA GLY A 8 -16.42 46.43 -4.99
C GLY A 8 -15.16 46.19 -5.83
N GLN A 9 -13.99 46.44 -5.24
CA GLN A 9 -12.71 46.15 -5.86
C GLN A 9 -12.54 44.62 -5.96
N ALA A 10 -12.44 44.09 -7.17
CA ALA A 10 -12.18 42.66 -7.41
C ALA A 10 -10.79 42.29 -6.85
N PHE A 11 -10.71 41.18 -6.10
CA PHE A 11 -9.45 40.60 -5.70
C PHE A 11 -8.74 40.02 -6.93
N GLU A 12 -7.61 40.59 -7.32
CA GLU A 12 -6.76 39.99 -8.35
C GLU A 12 -6.13 38.69 -7.82
N PRO A 13 -6.12 37.60 -8.61
CA PRO A 13 -5.41 36.39 -8.23
C PRO A 13 -3.90 36.68 -8.20
N LEU A 14 -3.26 36.40 -7.07
CA LEU A 14 -1.80 36.32 -7.01
C LEU A 14 -1.35 35.13 -7.85
N GLU A 15 -0.74 35.39 -9.01
CA GLU A 15 -0.05 34.35 -9.75
C GLU A 15 1.08 33.77 -8.88
N PRO A 16 1.18 32.43 -8.76
CA PRO A 16 2.25 31.83 -8.00
C PRO A 16 3.59 32.13 -8.69
N ALA A 17 4.50 32.74 -7.95
CA ALA A 17 5.87 32.97 -8.42
C ALA A 17 6.54 31.64 -8.79
N SER A 18 6.72 31.41 -10.08
CA SER A 18 7.49 30.29 -10.62
C SER A 18 8.98 30.53 -10.41
N GLY A 19 9.47 30.24 -9.20
CA GLY A 19 10.90 30.10 -8.93
C GLY A 19 11.47 28.80 -9.52
N PRO A 20 12.77 28.72 -9.83
CA PRO A 20 13.38 27.50 -10.34
C PRO A 20 13.23 26.38 -9.30
N GLY A 21 12.57 25.29 -9.70
CA GLY A 21 12.25 24.16 -8.83
C GLY A 21 13.51 23.60 -8.17
N ARG A 22 13.63 23.80 -6.86
CA ARG A 22 14.62 23.09 -6.03
C ARG A 22 14.29 21.61 -6.14
N LYS A 23 15.14 20.81 -6.78
CA LYS A 23 15.04 19.34 -6.73
C LYS A 23 14.92 18.93 -5.26
N GLU A 24 13.76 18.42 -4.85
CA GLU A 24 13.63 17.84 -3.52
C GLU A 24 14.68 16.74 -3.38
N ARG A 25 15.43 16.77 -2.28
CA ARG A 25 16.41 15.71 -2.00
C ARG A 25 15.64 14.41 -1.76
N GLY A 26 16.07 13.33 -2.42
CA GLY A 26 15.51 12.02 -2.16
C GLY A 26 15.65 11.64 -0.69
N ARG A 27 14.62 11.00 -0.13
CA ARG A 27 14.58 10.52 1.26
C ARG A 27 14.10 9.08 1.30
N ALA A 28 14.79 8.23 2.06
CA ALA A 28 14.33 6.90 2.45
C ALA A 28 14.09 6.87 3.97
N ASP A 29 12.82 6.74 4.35
CA ASP A 29 12.35 6.72 5.74
C ASP A 29 11.98 5.30 6.14
N LEU A 30 12.88 4.66 6.87
CA LEU A 30 12.69 3.31 7.40
C LEU A 30 11.70 3.35 8.58
N ARG A 31 10.67 2.51 8.52
CA ARG A 31 9.68 2.30 9.57
C ARG A 31 9.79 0.87 10.06
N ARG A 32 10.20 0.68 11.32
CA ARG A 32 10.37 -0.65 11.89
C ARG A 32 9.02 -1.29 12.21
N THR A 33 8.89 -2.59 11.97
CA THR A 33 7.66 -3.34 12.31
C THR A 33 7.27 -3.19 13.79
N ALA A 34 8.26 -3.21 14.69
CA ALA A 34 8.06 -3.09 16.13
C ALA A 34 7.54 -1.70 16.56
N GLU A 35 7.77 -0.67 15.75
CA GLU A 35 7.33 0.72 16.01
C GLU A 35 5.94 1.00 15.43
N ARG A 36 5.38 0.08 14.63
CA ARG A 36 4.03 0.22 14.11
C ARG A 36 3.01 0.07 15.24
N TYR A 37 1.94 0.84 15.16
CA TYR A 37 0.84 0.72 16.09
C TYR A 37 0.23 -0.68 16.00
N LEU A 38 0.13 -1.36 17.14
CA LEU A 38 -0.45 -2.70 17.27
C LEU A 38 -1.86 -2.57 17.86
N SER A 39 -2.83 -3.23 17.25
CA SER A 39 -4.20 -3.35 17.78
C SER A 39 -4.72 -4.78 17.71
N GLU A 40 -5.73 -5.06 18.51
CA GLU A 40 -6.48 -6.32 18.52
C GLU A 40 -7.97 -6.03 18.23
N PRO A 41 -8.36 -5.84 16.95
CA PRO A 41 -9.70 -5.35 16.61
C PRO A 41 -10.82 -6.38 16.85
N ALA A 42 -10.48 -7.66 16.97
CA ALA A 42 -11.39 -8.74 17.31
C ALA A 42 -10.61 -9.87 18.01
N GLU A 43 -11.32 -10.79 18.66
CA GLU A 43 -10.69 -11.96 19.30
C GLU A 43 -9.90 -12.78 18.27
N GLY A 44 -8.64 -13.06 18.58
CA GLY A 44 -7.75 -13.81 17.69
C GLY A 44 -7.26 -13.04 16.45
N VAL A 45 -7.48 -11.72 16.40
CA VAL A 45 -7.00 -10.86 15.31
C VAL A 45 -6.00 -9.85 15.85
N THR A 46 -4.83 -9.79 15.22
CA THR A 46 -3.79 -8.80 15.51
C THR A 46 -3.46 -8.02 14.25
N THR A 47 -3.29 -6.70 14.38
CA THR A 47 -2.99 -5.82 13.24
C THR A 47 -1.87 -4.87 13.59
N ARG A 48 -0.85 -4.80 12.73
CA ARG A 48 0.21 -3.79 12.76
C ARG A 48 -0.04 -2.75 11.67
N HIS A 49 -0.32 -1.52 12.08
CA HIS A 49 -0.70 -0.42 11.19
C HIS A 49 0.51 0.44 10.81
N ALA A 50 0.74 0.64 9.50
CA ALA A 50 1.77 1.57 9.03
C ALA A 50 1.34 3.05 9.12
N PHE A 51 0.03 3.30 9.12
CA PHE A 51 -0.59 4.63 9.11
C PHE A 51 -1.61 4.74 10.24
N SER A 52 -2.16 5.95 10.43
CA SER A 52 -3.33 6.17 11.28
C SER A 52 -4.49 5.35 10.77
N PHE A 53 -5.06 4.52 11.64
CA PHE A 53 -6.12 3.59 11.27
C PHE A 53 -6.96 3.24 12.49
N SER A 54 -8.26 3.04 12.28
CA SER A 54 -9.22 2.76 13.35
C SER A 54 -9.11 3.80 14.49
N GLY A 55 -9.09 3.37 15.75
CA GLY A 55 -9.01 4.23 16.93
C GLY A 55 -7.65 4.90 17.17
N HIS A 56 -6.64 4.69 16.31
CA HIS A 56 -5.33 5.32 16.44
C HIS A 56 -5.12 6.41 15.41
N TYR A 57 -4.78 7.59 15.90
CA TYR A 57 -4.57 8.78 15.09
C TYR A 57 -3.22 9.45 15.41
N ASP A 58 -2.36 9.49 14.41
CA ASP A 58 -1.19 10.37 14.34
C ASP A 58 -1.38 11.31 13.13
N PRO A 59 -1.62 12.62 13.35
CA PRO A 59 -1.88 13.57 12.26
C PRO A 59 -0.71 13.69 11.27
N LYS A 60 0.51 13.25 11.63
CA LYS A 60 1.68 13.26 10.75
C LYS A 60 1.85 11.96 9.97
N ASN A 61 0.95 11.00 10.17
CA ASN A 61 1.06 9.65 9.63
C ASN A 61 -0.28 9.13 9.11
N THR A 62 -1.06 9.95 8.40
CA THR A 62 -2.36 9.57 7.84
C THR A 62 -2.27 8.89 6.48
N SER A 63 -1.21 9.16 5.71
CA SER A 63 -1.00 8.59 4.37
C SER A 63 0.47 8.69 3.94
N PHE A 64 0.81 8.04 2.82
CA PHE A 64 2.07 8.28 2.10
C PHE A 64 1.91 7.98 0.60
N GLY A 65 2.24 8.94 -0.26
CA GLY A 65 1.81 8.85 -1.66
C GLY A 65 0.28 8.70 -1.72
N ALA A 66 -0.22 7.81 -2.56
CA ALA A 66 -1.64 7.47 -2.67
C ALA A 66 -2.13 6.43 -1.62
N LEU A 67 -1.24 5.88 -0.78
CA LEU A 67 -1.62 4.89 0.24
C LEU A 67 -2.25 5.55 1.46
N LEU A 68 -3.41 5.03 1.84
CA LEU A 68 -4.15 5.38 3.06
C LEU A 68 -3.89 4.37 4.18
N ALA A 69 -3.72 3.09 3.84
CA ALA A 69 -3.45 2.03 4.80
C ALA A 69 -2.43 1.04 4.24
N CYS A 70 -1.68 0.41 5.15
CA CYS A 70 -0.84 -0.75 4.89
C CYS A 70 -0.74 -1.50 6.21
N ASN A 71 -1.64 -2.45 6.37
CA ASN A 71 -1.83 -3.20 7.60
C ASN A 71 -1.30 -4.61 7.40
N GLU A 72 -0.47 -5.07 8.33
CA GLU A 72 -0.08 -6.46 8.40
C GLU A 72 -0.93 -7.12 9.47
N GLU A 73 -1.68 -8.14 9.07
CA GLU A 73 -2.72 -8.74 9.88
C GLU A 73 -2.43 -10.21 10.09
N THR A 74 -2.59 -10.69 11.32
CA THR A 74 -2.52 -12.11 11.66
C THR A 74 -3.80 -12.53 12.35
N ILE A 75 -4.47 -13.52 11.77
CA ILE A 75 -5.75 -14.07 12.25
C ILE A 75 -5.56 -15.53 12.68
N ALA A 76 -5.84 -15.80 13.95
CA ALA A 76 -5.78 -17.12 14.56
C ALA A 76 -6.78 -18.10 13.92
N PRO A 77 -6.56 -19.43 14.05
CA PRO A 77 -7.53 -20.43 13.61
C PRO A 77 -8.96 -20.16 14.09
N GLY A 78 -9.94 -20.16 13.18
CA GLY A 78 -11.37 -19.91 13.46
C GLY A 78 -11.75 -18.45 13.71
N ALA A 79 -10.78 -17.56 13.92
CA ALA A 79 -10.99 -16.13 14.07
C ALA A 79 -11.21 -15.44 12.72
N GLY A 80 -11.60 -14.16 12.77
CA GLY A 80 -11.78 -13.33 11.61
C GLY A 80 -12.61 -12.09 11.89
N TYR A 81 -12.83 -11.31 10.85
CA TYR A 81 -13.74 -10.19 10.85
C TYR A 81 -15.14 -10.66 10.51
N GLU A 82 -16.09 -10.27 11.35
CA GLU A 82 -17.51 -10.33 11.03
C GLU A 82 -17.85 -9.41 9.85
N ALA A 83 -19.08 -9.52 9.37
CA ALA A 83 -19.55 -8.72 8.25
C ALA A 83 -19.38 -7.22 8.54
N HIS A 84 -18.59 -6.55 7.72
CA HIS A 84 -18.33 -5.12 7.81
C HIS A 84 -18.34 -4.50 6.41
N ARG A 85 -18.57 -3.19 6.34
CA ARG A 85 -18.81 -2.49 5.08
C ARG A 85 -17.71 -1.47 4.81
N HIS A 86 -17.25 -1.45 3.57
CA HIS A 86 -16.42 -0.38 3.04
C HIS A 86 -17.11 0.29 1.85
N SER A 87 -16.70 1.50 1.53
CA SER A 87 -17.13 2.26 0.37
C SER A 87 -16.01 3.17 -0.09
N GLU A 88 -15.96 3.42 -1.38
CA GLU A 88 -15.08 4.42 -1.99
C GLU A 88 -13.59 4.20 -1.70
N THR A 89 -13.18 2.93 -1.62
CA THR A 89 -11.82 2.46 -1.33
C THR A 89 -11.42 1.32 -2.26
N GLU A 90 -10.19 1.35 -2.76
CA GLU A 90 -9.51 0.22 -3.39
C GLU A 90 -8.73 -0.56 -2.32
N ILE A 91 -9.17 -1.78 -2.01
CA ILE A 91 -8.52 -2.65 -1.03
C ILE A 91 -7.71 -3.70 -1.76
N VAL A 92 -6.41 -3.78 -1.46
CA VAL A 92 -5.49 -4.76 -2.05
C VAL A 92 -4.94 -5.67 -0.97
N THR A 93 -5.12 -6.98 -1.14
CA THR A 93 -4.71 -7.99 -0.17
C THR A 93 -3.65 -8.90 -0.75
N TRP A 94 -2.53 -9.07 -0.05
CA TRP A 94 -1.46 -10.04 -0.36
C TRP A 94 -1.31 -11.05 0.77
N ILE A 95 -1.41 -12.35 0.45
CA ILE A 95 -1.27 -13.40 1.46
C ILE A 95 0.20 -13.75 1.69
N VAL A 96 0.67 -13.56 2.92
CA VAL A 96 2.03 -13.90 3.36
C VAL A 96 2.12 -15.39 3.71
N SER A 97 1.19 -15.89 4.51
CA SER A 97 1.14 -17.29 4.95
C SER A 97 -0.29 -17.70 5.30
N GLY A 98 -0.55 -19.02 5.37
CA GLY A 98 -1.88 -19.55 5.68
C GLY A 98 -2.89 -19.35 4.54
N ALA A 99 -4.17 -19.22 4.92
CA ALA A 99 -5.27 -19.02 3.99
C ALA A 99 -6.31 -18.05 4.55
N LEU A 100 -6.86 -17.19 3.70
CA LEU A 100 -7.91 -16.23 4.07
C LEU A 100 -9.18 -16.55 3.28
N ALA A 101 -10.26 -16.91 3.98
CA ALA A 101 -11.58 -17.00 3.38
C ALA A 101 -12.18 -15.60 3.30
N HIS A 102 -12.58 -15.21 2.10
CA HIS A 102 -13.28 -13.95 1.82
C HIS A 102 -14.66 -14.27 1.23
N ARG A 103 -15.67 -13.53 1.68
CA ARG A 103 -17.04 -13.58 1.13
C ARG A 103 -17.65 -12.19 1.21
N ASP A 104 -18.36 -11.79 0.16
CA ASP A 104 -19.08 -10.52 0.09
C ASP A 104 -20.59 -10.68 -0.11
N ASP A 105 -21.33 -9.57 0.04
CA ASP A 105 -22.78 -9.49 -0.15
C ASP A 105 -23.22 -9.41 -1.62
N ALA A 106 -22.28 -9.34 -2.57
CA ALA A 106 -22.52 -9.54 -4.00
C ALA A 106 -22.47 -11.03 -4.39
N GLY A 107 -22.15 -11.92 -3.45
CA GLY A 107 -22.15 -13.37 -3.63
C GLY A 107 -20.80 -13.96 -4.06
N HIS A 108 -19.74 -13.15 -4.16
CA HIS A 108 -18.41 -13.68 -4.40
C HIS A 108 -17.88 -14.36 -3.12
N ALA A 109 -17.17 -15.47 -3.30
CA ALA A 109 -16.49 -16.17 -2.22
C ALA A 109 -15.18 -16.76 -2.75
N SER A 110 -14.10 -16.61 -1.97
CA SER A 110 -12.78 -17.10 -2.34
C SER A 110 -11.98 -17.55 -1.12
N VAL A 111 -11.02 -18.45 -1.33
CA VAL A 111 -10.00 -18.79 -0.32
C VAL A 111 -8.65 -18.42 -0.89
N LEU A 112 -8.12 -17.31 -0.41
CA LEU A 112 -6.84 -16.74 -0.81
C LEU A 112 -5.73 -17.49 -0.09
N ARG A 113 -4.66 -17.85 -0.80
CA ARG A 113 -3.48 -18.51 -0.24
C ARG A 113 -2.22 -17.74 -0.62
N ARG A 114 -1.10 -18.07 0.01
CA ARG A 114 0.22 -17.49 -0.29
C ARG A 114 0.44 -17.38 -1.81
N GLY A 115 0.94 -16.23 -2.24
CA GLY A 115 1.15 -15.92 -3.66
C GLY A 115 -0.09 -15.41 -4.38
N THR A 116 -1.20 -15.19 -3.68
CA THR A 116 -2.42 -14.61 -4.27
C THR A 116 -2.54 -13.14 -3.90
N VAL A 117 -2.75 -12.30 -4.92
CA VAL A 117 -3.21 -10.91 -4.76
C VAL A 117 -4.71 -10.84 -5.03
N GLN A 118 -5.42 -10.07 -4.22
CA GLN A 118 -6.80 -9.65 -4.47
C GLN A 118 -6.87 -8.13 -4.56
N VAL A 119 -7.70 -7.63 -5.47
CA VAL A 119 -8.15 -6.23 -5.49
C VAL A 119 -9.67 -6.25 -5.31
N GLN A 120 -10.15 -5.60 -4.26
CA GLN A 120 -11.56 -5.31 -4.02
C GLN A 120 -11.79 -3.80 -4.17
N SER A 121 -12.40 -3.44 -5.29
CA SER A 121 -12.92 -2.09 -5.53
C SER A 121 -14.28 -1.95 -4.87
N THR A 122 -14.35 -1.25 -3.74
CA THR A 122 -15.57 -1.22 -2.91
C THR A 122 -16.68 -0.34 -3.50
N GLY A 123 -16.32 0.71 -4.25
CA GLY A 123 -17.27 1.57 -4.97
C GLY A 123 -18.35 2.16 -4.06
N THR A 124 -19.60 2.21 -4.54
CA THR A 124 -20.79 2.65 -3.76
C THR A 124 -20.99 1.88 -2.45
N GLY A 125 -20.32 0.74 -2.32
CA GLY A 125 -20.04 0.04 -1.09
C GLY A 125 -20.43 -1.43 -1.14
N ILE A 126 -19.69 -2.22 -0.38
CA ILE A 126 -19.80 -3.67 -0.33
C ILE A 126 -19.57 -4.13 1.11
N SER A 127 -20.36 -5.09 1.57
CA SER A 127 -20.16 -5.73 2.87
C SER A 127 -19.42 -7.05 2.66
N HIS A 128 -18.44 -7.34 3.51
CA HIS A 128 -17.67 -8.58 3.39
C HIS A 128 -17.20 -9.11 4.75
N THR A 129 -16.84 -10.39 4.73
CA THR A 129 -16.22 -11.11 5.85
C THR A 129 -14.84 -11.61 5.41
N GLU A 130 -13.89 -11.59 6.34
CA GLU A 130 -12.53 -12.09 6.11
C GLU A 130 -12.14 -12.95 7.31
N ARG A 131 -11.96 -14.25 7.10
CA ARG A 131 -11.77 -15.22 8.19
C ARG A 131 -10.66 -16.20 7.90
N ASN A 132 -10.01 -16.67 8.95
CA ASN A 132 -9.21 -17.89 8.84
C ASN A 132 -10.19 -19.08 8.61
N PRO A 133 -10.07 -19.85 7.51
CA PRO A 133 -11.04 -20.89 7.16
C PRO A 133 -11.31 -21.90 8.28
N GLY A 134 -12.56 -22.36 8.37
CA GLY A 134 -12.95 -23.40 9.33
C GLY A 134 -12.10 -24.67 9.18
N GLY A 135 -11.58 -25.18 10.29
CA GLY A 135 -10.71 -26.36 10.31
C GLY A 135 -9.23 -26.08 10.03
N ALA A 136 -8.82 -24.83 9.83
CA ALA A 136 -7.41 -24.47 9.81
C ALA A 136 -6.74 -24.76 11.16
N THR A 137 -5.48 -25.19 11.13
CA THR A 137 -4.65 -25.42 12.32
C THR A 137 -3.62 -24.33 12.55
N GLU A 138 -3.36 -23.52 11.53
CA GLU A 138 -2.34 -22.46 11.52
C GLU A 138 -3.01 -21.08 11.35
N PRO A 139 -2.40 -20.01 11.87
CA PRO A 139 -2.85 -18.65 11.57
C PRO A 139 -2.67 -18.29 10.09
N VAL A 140 -3.40 -17.28 9.64
CA VAL A 140 -3.16 -16.61 8.36
C VAL A 140 -2.53 -15.25 8.61
N THR A 141 -1.47 -14.94 7.87
CA THR A 141 -0.86 -13.60 7.85
C THR A 141 -0.99 -13.01 6.45
N PHE A 142 -1.43 -11.76 6.36
CA PHE A 142 -1.60 -11.05 5.10
C PHE A 142 -1.31 -9.56 5.26
N VAL A 143 -1.04 -8.89 4.15
CA VAL A 143 -0.89 -7.43 4.08
C VAL A 143 -2.10 -6.87 3.33
N GLN A 144 -2.82 -5.95 3.96
CA GLN A 144 -3.95 -5.24 3.36
C GLN A 144 -3.60 -3.76 3.17
N MET A 145 -3.71 -3.28 1.94
CA MET A 145 -3.28 -1.94 1.52
C MET A 145 -4.45 -1.20 0.89
N TRP A 146 -4.66 0.05 1.27
CA TRP A 146 -5.83 0.82 0.84
C TRP A 146 -5.43 2.06 0.08
N LEU A 147 -6.17 2.36 -0.99
CA LEU A 147 -6.04 3.57 -1.78
C LEU A 147 -7.41 4.21 -1.98
N GLN A 148 -7.40 5.53 -2.12
CA GLN A 148 -8.55 6.27 -2.63
C GLN A 148 -8.65 6.04 -4.16
N PRO A 149 -9.84 5.77 -4.72
CA PRO A 149 -10.04 5.79 -6.16
C PRO A 149 -9.99 7.22 -6.70
N ASP A 150 -9.77 7.38 -8.00
CA ASP A 150 -9.82 8.69 -8.66
C ASP A 150 -11.25 9.21 -8.81
N GLU A 151 -12.21 8.29 -8.95
CA GLU A 151 -13.62 8.58 -9.13
C GLU A 151 -14.47 7.77 -8.15
N TYR A 152 -15.45 8.45 -7.57
CA TYR A 152 -16.41 7.88 -6.63
C TYR A 152 -17.70 7.44 -7.33
N GLY A 153 -18.50 6.62 -6.66
CA GLY A 153 -19.83 6.22 -7.15
C GLY A 153 -19.83 5.13 -8.22
N SER A 154 -18.68 4.48 -8.44
CA SER A 154 -18.58 3.30 -9.30
C SER A 154 -19.17 2.07 -8.61
N ALA A 155 -19.69 1.10 -9.37
CA ALA A 155 -20.17 -0.16 -8.82
C ALA A 155 -19.03 -0.97 -8.15
N PRO A 156 -19.30 -1.80 -7.12
CA PRO A 156 -18.28 -2.68 -6.53
C PRO A 156 -17.72 -3.68 -7.55
N GLY A 157 -16.50 -4.16 -7.32
CA GLY A 157 -15.86 -5.18 -8.14
C GLY A 157 -14.73 -5.89 -7.41
N VAL A 158 -14.44 -7.12 -7.82
CA VAL A 158 -13.36 -7.94 -7.24
C VAL A 158 -12.56 -8.63 -8.34
N GLY A 159 -11.24 -8.69 -8.14
CA GLY A 159 -10.31 -9.43 -8.97
C GLY A 159 -9.31 -10.18 -8.11
N LEU A 160 -8.92 -11.38 -8.54
CA LEU A 160 -7.91 -12.17 -7.88
C LEU A 160 -6.93 -12.72 -8.89
N ARG A 161 -5.66 -12.83 -8.50
CA ARG A 161 -4.61 -13.40 -9.33
C ARG A 161 -3.61 -14.15 -8.45
N THR A 162 -3.40 -15.42 -8.79
CA THR A 162 -2.27 -16.19 -8.23
C THR A 162 -1.02 -15.90 -9.04
N VAL A 163 0.06 -15.59 -8.35
CA VAL A 163 1.37 -15.31 -8.92
C VAL A 163 2.24 -16.54 -8.71
N PRO A 164 2.80 -17.12 -9.79
CA PRO A 164 3.75 -18.22 -9.66
C PRO A 164 4.93 -17.85 -8.77
N ASP A 165 5.54 -18.85 -8.17
CA ASP A 165 6.85 -18.68 -7.55
C ASP A 165 7.90 -18.38 -8.62
N GLY A 166 8.84 -17.51 -8.29
CA GLY A 166 9.88 -17.05 -9.20
C GLY A 166 10.47 -15.71 -8.75
N ASP A 167 11.73 -15.51 -9.09
CA ASP A 167 12.45 -14.27 -8.85
C ASP A 167 12.10 -13.19 -9.87
N GLY A 168 12.41 -11.95 -9.55
CA GLY A 168 12.26 -10.79 -10.41
C GLY A 168 11.15 -9.85 -9.98
N LEU A 169 10.67 -9.06 -10.95
CA LEU A 169 9.69 -8.00 -10.76
C LEU A 169 8.39 -8.39 -11.46
N THR A 170 7.29 -8.48 -10.70
CA THR A 170 5.96 -8.80 -11.24
C THR A 170 4.97 -7.69 -10.93
N LEU A 171 4.31 -7.15 -11.94
CA LEU A 171 3.19 -6.22 -11.76
C LEU A 171 1.95 -6.99 -11.29
N LEU A 172 1.47 -6.64 -10.09
CA LEU A 172 0.31 -7.27 -9.43
C LEU A 172 -0.98 -6.54 -9.77
N ALA A 173 -1.00 -5.24 -9.54
CA ALA A 173 -2.16 -4.38 -9.73
C ALA A 173 -1.73 -3.02 -10.28
N SER A 174 -2.52 -2.39 -11.14
CA SER A 174 -2.18 -1.12 -11.78
C SER A 174 -3.42 -0.32 -12.12
N GLY A 175 -3.37 0.99 -11.90
CA GLY A 175 -4.36 1.93 -12.43
C GLY A 175 -4.22 2.18 -13.93
N ARG A 176 -3.00 1.97 -14.46
CA ARG A 176 -2.69 2.05 -15.88
C ARG A 176 -3.08 0.74 -16.57
N PRO A 177 -3.57 0.78 -17.82
CA PRO A 177 -3.89 -0.43 -18.58
C PRO A 177 -2.66 -1.35 -18.72
N ASP A 178 -2.80 -2.58 -18.25
CA ASP A 178 -1.84 -3.67 -18.43
C ASP A 178 -2.63 -4.98 -18.58
N GLY A 179 -2.25 -5.82 -19.54
CA GLY A 179 -3.02 -7.01 -19.89
C GLY A 179 -2.97 -8.16 -18.87
N ARG A 180 -2.13 -8.08 -17.84
CA ARG A 180 -1.96 -9.14 -16.82
C ARG A 180 -2.22 -8.64 -15.39
N ALA A 181 -2.01 -7.37 -15.10
CA ALA A 181 -2.25 -6.80 -13.78
C ALA A 181 -3.75 -6.71 -13.43
N LEU A 182 -4.09 -6.86 -12.15
CA LEU A 182 -5.43 -6.49 -11.68
C LEU A 182 -5.63 -4.98 -11.82
N ARG A 183 -6.84 -4.56 -12.22
CA ARG A 183 -7.14 -3.15 -12.42
C ARG A 183 -7.34 -2.45 -11.08
N LEU A 184 -6.67 -1.32 -10.89
CA LEU A 184 -6.98 -0.34 -9.85
C LEU A 184 -7.80 0.82 -10.44
N ARG A 185 -8.63 1.44 -9.62
CA ARG A 185 -9.32 2.70 -9.90
C ARG A 185 -8.53 3.92 -9.43
N ARG A 186 -7.25 3.73 -9.12
CA ARG A 186 -6.26 4.77 -8.85
C ARG A 186 -5.23 4.79 -9.98
N SER A 187 -5.49 5.60 -11.01
CA SER A 187 -4.86 5.59 -12.35
C SER A 187 -3.35 5.78 -12.33
N ASP A 188 -2.83 6.43 -11.29
CA ASP A 188 -1.44 6.83 -11.16
C ASP A 188 -0.68 6.00 -10.09
N ALA A 189 -1.22 4.83 -9.72
CA ALA A 189 -0.60 3.89 -8.80
C ALA A 189 -0.46 2.48 -9.40
N ALA A 190 0.58 1.77 -8.97
CA ALA A 190 0.81 0.38 -9.29
C ALA A 190 1.46 -0.37 -8.11
N LEU A 191 1.06 -1.62 -7.92
CA LEU A 191 1.65 -2.54 -6.95
C LEU A 191 2.50 -3.58 -7.67
N TRP A 192 3.74 -3.71 -7.22
CA TRP A 192 4.72 -4.65 -7.72
C TRP A 192 5.12 -5.65 -6.63
N LEU A 193 5.32 -6.89 -7.02
CA LEU A 193 6.01 -7.91 -6.24
C LEU A 193 7.46 -7.97 -6.69
N VAL A 194 8.37 -7.90 -5.73
CA VAL A 194 9.81 -8.04 -5.97
C VAL A 194 10.31 -9.24 -5.19
N ARG A 195 10.97 -10.17 -5.90
CA ARG A 195 11.64 -11.32 -5.31
C ARG A 195 13.07 -11.38 -5.81
N ALA A 196 14.01 -11.62 -4.90
CA ALA A 196 15.40 -11.84 -5.26
C ALA A 196 16.03 -12.87 -4.31
N PRO A 197 16.91 -13.75 -4.83
CA PRO A 197 17.57 -14.75 -4.01
C PRO A 197 18.68 -14.11 -3.17
N ALA A 198 19.25 -14.90 -2.27
CA ALA A 198 20.27 -14.47 -1.32
C ALA A 198 21.40 -13.66 -1.96
N TRP A 199 21.72 -12.51 -1.38
CA TRP A 199 22.84 -11.64 -1.77
C TRP A 199 22.79 -11.09 -3.20
N MET A 200 21.67 -11.23 -3.91
CA MET A 200 21.53 -10.67 -5.26
C MET A 200 21.00 -9.24 -5.22
N PRO A 201 21.48 -8.36 -6.11
CA PRO A 201 20.83 -7.08 -6.36
C PRO A 201 19.36 -7.29 -6.74
N LEU A 202 18.49 -6.39 -6.27
CA LEU A 202 17.11 -6.37 -6.72
C LEU A 202 17.06 -5.99 -8.22
N PRO A 203 16.02 -6.41 -8.96
CA PRO A 203 15.78 -5.92 -10.32
C PRO A 203 15.60 -4.39 -10.32
N GLU A 204 15.74 -3.78 -11.50
CA GLU A 204 15.47 -2.35 -11.66
C GLU A 204 14.04 -2.02 -11.21
N LEU A 205 13.93 -1.20 -10.16
CA LEU A 205 12.65 -0.83 -9.58
C LEU A 205 12.06 0.37 -10.33
N PRO A 206 10.73 0.43 -10.54
CA PRO A 206 10.08 1.55 -11.21
C PRO A 206 10.38 2.86 -10.48
N ALA A 207 10.72 3.90 -11.26
CA ALA A 207 10.89 5.24 -10.75
C ALA A 207 9.53 5.92 -10.55
N ALA A 208 9.33 6.54 -9.39
CA ALA A 208 8.17 7.37 -9.10
C ALA A 208 8.49 8.39 -8.00
N PRO A 209 7.78 9.53 -7.96
CA PRO A 209 7.90 10.52 -6.89
C PRO A 209 7.69 9.94 -5.48
N TYR A 210 6.78 8.97 -5.36
CA TYR A 210 6.50 8.25 -4.12
C TYR A 210 6.61 6.75 -4.35
N ARG A 211 7.48 6.10 -3.58
CA ARG A 211 7.66 4.65 -3.58
C ARG A 211 7.53 4.13 -2.16
N TYR A 212 6.70 3.11 -1.94
CA TYR A 212 6.52 2.50 -0.62
C TYR A 212 6.88 1.02 -0.69
N VAL A 213 7.91 0.63 0.05
CA VAL A 213 8.36 -0.75 0.18
C VAL A 213 7.81 -1.34 1.47
N HIS A 214 7.24 -2.53 1.41
CA HIS A 214 6.94 -3.36 2.57
C HIS A 214 7.63 -4.72 2.40
N VAL A 215 8.55 -5.06 3.31
CA VAL A 215 9.30 -6.32 3.24
C VAL A 215 8.40 -7.43 3.81
N VAL A 216 8.03 -8.38 2.98
CA VAL A 216 7.15 -9.49 3.35
C VAL A 216 7.95 -10.63 4.00
N ALA A 217 9.10 -10.97 3.42
CA ALA A 217 9.97 -12.03 3.92
C ALA A 217 11.44 -11.72 3.60
N GLY A 218 12.36 -12.30 4.40
CA GLY A 218 13.79 -12.08 4.25
C GLY A 218 14.21 -10.66 4.65
N SER A 219 15.19 -10.09 3.96
CA SER A 219 15.66 -8.73 4.21
C SER A 219 16.25 -8.05 2.98
N VAL A 220 16.33 -6.73 3.00
CA VAL A 220 16.95 -5.91 1.95
C VAL A 220 17.89 -4.89 2.57
N GLY A 221 19.13 -4.84 2.06
CA GLY A 221 20.09 -3.76 2.31
C GLY A 221 20.01 -2.72 1.22
N TYR A 222 20.21 -1.44 1.56
CA TYR A 222 20.20 -0.33 0.59
C TYR A 222 21.01 0.87 1.10
N ARG A 223 21.30 1.82 0.22
CA ARG A 223 21.89 3.12 0.56
C ARG A 223 20.82 4.21 0.60
N THR A 224 20.93 5.13 1.55
CA THR A 224 19.96 6.24 1.68
C THR A 224 19.95 7.18 0.48
N VAL A 225 21.09 7.36 -0.19
CA VAL A 225 21.26 8.09 -1.44
C VAL A 225 22.32 7.40 -2.31
N PRO A 226 22.36 7.63 -3.64
CA PRO A 226 23.39 7.07 -4.50
C PRO A 226 24.81 7.53 -4.14
N GLY A 227 25.80 6.66 -4.41
CA GLY A 227 27.22 6.98 -4.27
C GLY A 227 27.77 6.86 -2.84
N PRO A 228 29.04 7.25 -2.63
CA PRO A 228 29.78 6.97 -1.39
C PRO A 228 29.28 7.75 -0.17
N GLN A 229 28.44 8.77 -0.36
CA GLN A 229 27.88 9.58 0.71
C GLN A 229 26.61 8.96 1.33
N GLY A 230 26.03 7.95 0.68
CA GLY A 230 24.86 7.23 1.19
C GLY A 230 25.21 6.28 2.33
N GLY A 231 24.57 6.48 3.49
CA GLY A 231 24.67 5.54 4.60
C GLY A 231 23.97 4.23 4.28
N GLY A 232 24.56 3.11 4.69
CA GLY A 232 23.93 1.80 4.60
C GLY A 232 22.77 1.67 5.59
N ARG A 233 21.68 1.06 5.15
CA ARG A 233 20.50 0.71 5.94
C ARG A 233 20.02 -0.68 5.52
N SER A 234 19.24 -1.32 6.39
CA SER A 234 18.57 -2.57 6.09
C SER A 234 17.16 -2.61 6.67
N ALA A 235 16.27 -3.27 5.96
CA ALA A 235 14.89 -3.55 6.35
C ALA A 235 14.69 -5.08 6.36
N ALA A 236 14.05 -5.61 7.38
CA ALA A 236 13.71 -7.03 7.51
C ALA A 236 12.20 -7.24 7.37
N ALA A 237 11.74 -8.50 7.36
CA ALA A 237 10.32 -8.84 7.31
C ALA A 237 9.46 -7.99 8.29
N GLY A 238 8.36 -7.47 7.76
CA GLY A 238 7.46 -6.54 8.44
C GLY A 238 7.90 -5.08 8.41
N ASP A 239 9.16 -4.73 8.14
CA ASP A 239 9.59 -3.33 8.02
C ASP A 239 9.04 -2.69 6.73
N SER A 240 8.95 -1.36 6.71
CA SER A 240 8.67 -0.62 5.48
C SER A 240 9.62 0.55 5.26
N VAL A 241 9.76 0.97 4.00
CA VAL A 241 10.56 2.14 3.63
C VAL A 241 9.71 3.07 2.77
N ARG A 242 9.57 4.32 3.20
CA ARG A 242 8.93 5.39 2.42
C ARG A 242 10.00 6.15 1.66
N ILE A 243 9.86 6.20 0.34
CA ILE A 243 10.92 6.66 -0.54
C ILE A 243 10.39 7.80 -1.40
N THR A 244 11.07 8.95 -1.35
CA THR A 244 10.89 10.06 -2.29
C THR A 244 12.16 10.31 -3.08
N GLY A 245 12.04 10.87 -4.28
CA GLY A 245 13.19 11.19 -5.14
C GLY A 245 14.02 9.95 -5.49
N ASP A 246 15.35 10.08 -5.46
CA ASP A 246 16.35 9.07 -5.88
C ASP A 246 16.95 8.25 -4.72
N ALA A 247 16.35 8.31 -3.53
CA ALA A 247 16.76 7.51 -2.38
C ALA A 247 16.49 6.00 -2.59
N PHE A 248 16.94 5.18 -1.63
CA PHE A 248 16.88 3.71 -1.70
C PHE A 248 17.72 3.17 -2.87
N ALA A 249 19.00 3.54 -2.86
CA ALA A 249 19.94 3.19 -3.91
C ALA A 249 20.57 1.81 -3.67
N ASP A 250 20.92 1.14 -4.77
CA ASP A 250 21.57 -0.17 -4.80
C ASP A 250 20.95 -1.20 -3.85
N PRO A 251 19.62 -1.45 -3.93
CA PRO A 251 19.00 -2.42 -3.05
C PRO A 251 19.47 -3.84 -3.38
N THR A 252 19.87 -4.58 -2.33
CA THR A 252 20.39 -5.95 -2.42
C THR A 252 19.68 -6.83 -1.39
N ALA A 253 19.26 -8.02 -1.81
CA ALA A 253 18.64 -8.99 -0.92
C ALA A 253 19.64 -9.49 0.15
N GLY A 254 19.14 -9.78 1.34
CA GLY A 254 19.93 -10.34 2.44
C GLY A 254 20.20 -11.83 2.28
N GLU A 255 20.61 -12.47 3.37
CA GLU A 255 21.09 -13.86 3.38
C GLU A 255 20.03 -14.91 3.01
N ASP A 256 18.77 -14.65 3.35
CA ASP A 256 17.63 -15.53 3.04
C ASP A 256 16.91 -15.12 1.74
N GLY A 257 17.48 -14.19 0.98
CA GLY A 257 16.79 -13.50 -0.11
C GLY A 257 15.77 -12.47 0.40
N VAL A 258 14.85 -12.05 -0.47
CA VAL A 258 13.79 -11.11 -0.13
C VAL A 258 12.53 -11.37 -0.94
N GLU A 259 11.37 -11.23 -0.30
CA GLU A 259 10.09 -10.94 -0.94
C GLU A 259 9.60 -9.59 -0.40
N LEU A 260 9.31 -8.63 -1.28
CA LEU A 260 8.74 -7.35 -0.88
C LEU A 260 7.64 -6.89 -1.83
N LEU A 261 6.74 -6.08 -1.29
CA LEU A 261 5.74 -5.34 -2.03
C LEU A 261 6.24 -3.92 -2.25
N LEU A 262 6.16 -3.44 -3.48
CA LEU A 262 6.56 -2.09 -3.86
C LEU A 262 5.36 -1.37 -4.50
N TRP A 263 4.91 -0.31 -3.86
CA TRP A 263 4.00 0.66 -4.47
C TRP A 263 4.76 1.72 -5.24
N GLU A 264 4.38 1.90 -6.49
CA GLU A 264 4.75 3.00 -7.38
C GLU A 264 3.58 3.99 -7.41
N MET A 265 3.80 5.26 -7.05
CA MET A 265 2.74 6.27 -6.96
C MET A 265 3.23 7.63 -7.45
N HIS A 266 2.42 8.29 -8.28
CA HIS A 266 2.81 9.57 -8.91
C HIS A 266 2.23 10.82 -8.23
N THR A 267 1.14 10.68 -7.49
CA THR A 267 0.56 11.77 -6.68
C THR A 267 0.26 11.31 -5.25
N PRO A 268 0.22 12.24 -4.28
CA PRO A 268 -0.27 11.95 -2.94
C PRO A 268 -1.81 11.76 -2.92
N VAL A 269 -2.34 11.29 -1.80
CA VAL A 269 -3.78 11.37 -1.49
C VAL A 269 -4.27 12.80 -1.68
N GLN A 270 -5.39 12.97 -2.38
CA GLN A 270 -6.03 14.26 -2.58
C GLN A 270 -7.29 14.32 -1.73
N TYR A 271 -7.28 15.20 -0.73
CA TYR A 271 -8.49 15.61 -0.02
C TYR A 271 -9.09 16.77 -0.81
N GLY A 272 -10.28 16.54 -1.38
CA GLY A 272 -11.08 17.58 -2.02
C GLY A 272 -11.71 18.54 -1.02
#